data_AF-A0AA41KDJ3-F1
#
_entry.id   AF-A0AA41KDJ3-F1
#
_cell.length_a   1.000
_cell.length_b   1.000
_cell.length_c   1.000
_cell.angle_alpha   90.00
_cell.angle_beta   90.00
_cell.angle_gamma   90.00
#
_symmetry.space_group_name_H-M   'P 1'
#
loop_
_entity.id
_entity.type
_entity.pdbx_description
1 polymer ?
#
loop_
_entity_poly.entity_id
_entity_poly.type
_entity_poly.pdbx_seq_one_letter_code
_entity_poly.pdbx_strand_id
1 'polypeptide(L)'
;MVPPPTDSGETNSSAASTRSVSDLSERELYGLVRVAAEDAVLGAIGTLLLAGLGLILFLGGLSGLLQISSPSPVAVAIAIAFVVGGAYLFASSLGAIPSVRDLL
;
A
#
# COMPACT_ATOMS: atom_id res chain seq x y z
N MET A 1 -26.47 -3.07 -65.37
CA MET A 1 -25.97 -3.68 -64.12
C MET A 1 -25.09 -2.65 -63.45
N VAL A 2 -25.51 -2.13 -62.30
CA VAL A 2 -24.78 -1.12 -61.50
C VAL A 2 -24.19 -1.86 -60.29
N PRO A 3 -22.90 -1.74 -59.97
CA PRO A 3 -22.34 -2.36 -58.78
C PRO A 3 -22.82 -1.62 -57.51
N PRO A 4 -23.06 -2.33 -56.40
CA PRO A 4 -23.43 -1.69 -55.14
C PRO A 4 -22.19 -1.01 -54.50
N PRO A 5 -22.35 0.12 -53.81
CA PRO A 5 -21.30 0.67 -52.97
C PRO A 5 -21.20 -0.20 -51.72
N THR A 6 -20.11 -0.95 -51.56
CA THR A 6 -19.77 -1.55 -50.26
C THR A 6 -19.08 -0.49 -49.43
N ASP A 7 -19.88 0.12 -48.57
CA ASP A 7 -19.49 0.88 -47.38
C ASP A 7 -18.42 0.11 -46.60
N SER A 8 -17.17 0.52 -46.78
CA SER A 8 -16.08 0.11 -45.91
C SER A 8 -16.30 0.82 -44.58
N GLY A 9 -17.10 0.19 -43.73
CA GLY A 9 -17.15 0.47 -42.32
C GLY A 9 -15.75 0.25 -41.75
N GLU A 10 -14.93 1.30 -41.80
CA GLU A 10 -13.76 1.44 -40.97
C GLU A 10 -14.27 1.44 -39.53
N THR A 11 -14.21 0.25 -38.93
CA THR A 11 -14.14 0.05 -37.49
C THR A 11 -12.97 0.88 -36.96
N ASN A 12 -13.22 2.17 -36.71
CA ASN A 12 -12.40 3.05 -35.89
C ASN A 12 -12.59 2.63 -34.43
N SER A 13 -12.13 1.42 -34.12
CA SER A 13 -11.92 0.97 -32.76
C SER A 13 -10.43 0.74 -32.60
N SER A 14 -9.84 1.42 -31.61
CA SER A 14 -8.47 1.23 -31.12
C SER A 14 -7.35 2.03 -31.79
N ALA A 15 -7.55 3.34 -31.97
CA ALA A 15 -6.48 4.28 -31.68
C ALA A 15 -6.70 4.77 -30.24
N ALA A 16 -6.34 3.96 -29.25
CA ALA A 16 -6.05 4.50 -27.93
C ALA A 16 -4.86 5.44 -28.14
N SER A 17 -5.14 6.72 -28.36
CA SER A 17 -4.10 7.73 -28.51
C SER A 17 -3.24 7.67 -27.27
N THR A 18 -2.02 7.13 -27.41
CA THR A 18 -0.94 7.28 -26.45
C THR A 18 -0.55 8.76 -26.44
N ARG A 19 -1.44 9.60 -25.91
CA ARG A 19 -1.26 11.03 -25.79
C ARG A 19 -0.08 11.22 -24.84
N SER A 20 1.00 11.82 -25.33
CA SER A 20 2.18 12.04 -24.51
C SER A 20 1.80 12.99 -23.38
N VAL A 21 2.44 12.84 -22.22
CA VAL A 21 2.24 13.76 -21.08
C VAL A 21 2.53 15.22 -21.49
N SER A 22 3.36 15.41 -22.52
CA SER A 22 3.68 16.69 -23.14
C SER A 22 2.51 17.32 -23.93
N ASP A 23 1.50 16.55 -24.31
CA ASP A 23 0.32 17.02 -25.06
C ASP A 23 -0.86 17.39 -24.13
N LEU A 24 -0.66 17.27 -22.81
CA LEU A 24 -1.64 17.64 -21.80
C LEU A 24 -1.60 19.14 -21.54
N SER A 25 -2.78 19.76 -21.46
CA SER A 25 -2.90 21.11 -20.93
C SER A 25 -2.47 21.15 -19.46
N GLU A 26 -2.00 22.29 -19.00
CA GLU A 26 -1.49 22.45 -17.63
C GLU A 26 -2.52 22.08 -16.54
N ARG A 27 -3.81 22.27 -16.83
CA ARG A 27 -4.92 21.84 -15.96
C ARG A 27 -5.06 20.32 -15.90
N GLU A 28 -4.90 19.63 -17.02
CA GLU A 28 -4.91 18.16 -17.08
C GLU A 28 -3.69 17.58 -16.35
N LEU A 29 -2.52 18.20 -16.52
CA LEU A 29 -1.27 17.83 -15.86
C LEU A 29 -1.36 17.96 -14.33
N TYR A 30 -1.89 19.08 -13.84
CA TYR A 30 -2.13 19.28 -12.40
C TYR A 30 -3.11 18.25 -11.84
N GLY A 31 -4.21 17.98 -12.56
CA GLY A 31 -5.19 16.97 -12.15
C GLY A 31 -4.57 15.59 -12.00
N LEU A 32 -3.72 15.18 -12.95
CA LEU A 32 -3.07 13.88 -12.92
C LEU A 32 -2.10 13.75 -11.73
N VAL A 33 -1.23 14.74 -11.54
CA VAL A 33 -0.29 14.75 -10.41
C VAL A 33 -1.03 14.79 -9.08
N ARG A 34 -2.13 15.55 -9.00
CA ARG A 34 -2.95 15.61 -7.79
C ARG A 34 -3.52 14.25 -7.42
N VAL A 35 -4.12 13.54 -8.37
CA VAL A 35 -4.68 12.20 -8.14
C VAL A 35 -3.58 11.21 -7.76
N ALA A 36 -2.45 11.22 -8.47
CA ALA A 36 -1.31 10.37 -8.14
C ALA A 36 -0.75 10.66 -6.74
N ALA A 37 -0.67 11.93 -6.35
CA ALA A 37 -0.24 12.34 -5.02
C ALA A 37 -1.25 11.93 -3.94
N GLU A 38 -2.56 12.05 -4.19
CA GLU A 38 -3.60 11.59 -3.27
C GLU A 38 -3.51 10.08 -3.04
N ASP A 39 -3.32 9.30 -4.09
CA ASP A 39 -3.16 7.84 -4.00
C ASP A 39 -1.88 7.46 -3.23
N ALA A 40 -0.75 8.11 -3.56
CA ALA A 40 0.52 7.90 -2.86
C ALA A 40 0.44 8.29 -1.38
N VAL A 41 -0.22 9.40 -1.03
CA VAL A 41 -0.40 9.84 0.35
C VAL A 41 -1.30 8.88 1.13
N LEU A 42 -2.39 8.37 0.53
CA LEU A 42 -3.21 7.34 1.17
C LEU A 42 -2.41 6.07 1.44
N GLY A 43 -1.60 5.62 0.46
CA GLY A 43 -0.71 4.48 0.63
C GLY A 43 0.32 4.68 1.75
N ALA A 44 0.93 5.88 1.79
CA ALA A 44 1.90 6.24 2.82
C ALA A 44 1.26 6.30 4.22
N ILE A 45 0.07 6.90 4.36
CA ILE A 45 -0.66 6.97 5.63
C ILE A 45 -1.04 5.56 6.10
N GLY A 46 -1.55 4.70 5.22
CA GLY A 46 -1.86 3.31 5.57
C GLY A 46 -0.64 2.56 6.12
N THR A 47 0.50 2.75 5.46
CA THR A 47 1.79 2.20 5.90
C THR A 47 2.24 2.78 7.24
N LEU A 48 2.09 4.09 7.44
CA LEU A 48 2.47 4.76 8.67
C LEU A 48 1.59 4.34 9.85
N LEU A 49 0.29 4.16 9.64
CA LEU A 49 -0.64 3.66 10.66
C LEU A 49 -0.28 2.23 11.08
N LEU A 50 0.02 1.38 10.10
CA LEU A 50 0.37 -0.01 10.35
C LEU A 50 1.73 -0.14 11.06
N ALA A 51 2.71 0.64 10.63
CA ALA A 51 3.99 0.77 11.32
C ALA A 51 3.79 1.29 12.75
N GLY A 52 3.04 2.37 12.93
CA GLY A 52 2.72 2.94 14.24
C GLY A 52 2.09 1.92 15.18
N LEU A 53 1.15 1.11 14.68
CA LEU A 53 0.54 0.03 15.46
C LEU A 53 1.56 -1.03 15.89
N GLY A 54 2.44 -1.46 14.98
CA GLY A 54 3.52 -2.40 15.29
C GLY A 54 4.46 -1.85 16.36
N LEU A 55 4.79 -0.56 16.27
CA LEU A 55 5.63 0.12 17.25
C LEU A 55 4.96 0.19 18.64
N ILE A 56 3.66 0.49 18.69
CA ILE A 56 2.89 0.52 19.95
C ILE A 56 2.86 -0.87 20.60
N LEU A 57 2.61 -1.92 19.82
CA LEU A 57 2.64 -3.30 20.29
C LEU A 57 4.02 -3.68 20.84
N PHE A 58 5.08 -3.32 20.11
CA PHE A 58 6.46 -3.59 20.50
C PHE A 58 6.84 -2.88 21.81
N LEU A 59 6.64 -1.56 21.90
CA LEU A 59 6.94 -0.78 23.11
C LEU A 59 6.07 -1.21 24.28
N GLY A 60 4.78 -1.49 24.05
CA GLY A 60 3.85 -1.96 25.07
C GLY A 60 4.24 -3.32 25.63
N GLY A 61 4.56 -4.28 24.74
CA GLY A 61 5.06 -5.59 25.12
C GLY A 61 6.37 -5.52 25.90
N LEU A 62 7.31 -4.68 25.43
CA LEU A 62 8.62 -4.49 26.08
C LEU A 62 8.46 -3.86 27.47
N SER A 63 7.65 -2.81 27.57
CA SER A 63 7.32 -2.16 28.84
C SER A 63 6.64 -3.13 29.80
N GLY A 64 5.70 -3.94 29.30
CA GLY A 64 5.04 -4.99 30.06
C GLY A 64 6.05 -6.01 30.59
N LEU A 65 6.99 -6.46 29.76
CA LEU A 65 8.02 -7.42 30.17
C LEU A 65 8.90 -6.87 31.30
N LEU A 66 9.26 -5.59 31.23
CA LEU A 66 10.11 -4.92 32.23
C LEU A 66 9.39 -4.63 33.55
N GLN A 67 8.06 -4.54 33.55
CA GLN A 67 7.26 -4.19 34.73
C GLN A 67 6.69 -5.42 35.47
N ILE A 68 6.85 -6.62 34.91
CA ILE A 68 6.38 -7.85 35.55
C ILE A 68 7.18 -8.11 36.84
N SER A 69 6.53 -7.87 37.98
CA SER A 69 7.10 -8.17 39.31
C SER A 69 6.95 -9.64 39.70
N SER A 70 5.88 -10.30 39.22
CA SER A 70 5.60 -11.72 39.46
C SER A 70 5.23 -12.40 38.13
N PRO A 71 6.20 -13.00 37.42
CA PRO A 71 5.97 -13.53 36.08
C PRO A 71 5.12 -14.80 36.11
N SER A 72 3.86 -14.67 35.69
CA SER A 72 3.11 -15.85 35.25
C SER A 72 3.59 -16.24 33.85
N PRO A 73 3.69 -17.56 33.53
CA PRO A 73 4.12 -18.00 32.21
C PRO A 73 3.27 -17.44 31.07
N VAL A 74 1.96 -17.28 31.33
CA VAL A 74 1.00 -16.72 30.38
C VAL A 74 1.28 -15.23 30.11
N ALA A 75 1.52 -14.43 31.16
CA ALA A 75 1.81 -13.01 31.00
C ALA A 75 3.11 -12.78 30.22
N VAL A 76 4.14 -13.59 30.50
CA VAL A 76 5.42 -13.54 29.78
C VAL A 76 5.22 -13.91 28.31
N ALA A 77 4.46 -14.96 28.01
CA ALA A 77 4.19 -15.38 26.63
C ALA A 77 3.46 -14.28 25.84
N ILE A 78 2.45 -13.63 26.44
CA ILE A 78 1.72 -12.51 25.81
C ILE A 78 2.66 -11.31 25.56
N ALA A 79 3.48 -10.95 26.55
CA ALA A 79 4.43 -9.85 26.41
C ALA A 79 5.44 -10.13 25.28
N ILE A 80 5.98 -11.35 25.21
CA ILE A 80 6.88 -11.78 24.12
C ILE A 80 6.16 -11.72 22.77
N ALA A 81 4.91 -12.20 22.69
CA ALA A 81 4.13 -12.14 21.46
C ALA A 81 3.94 -10.70 20.97
N PHE A 82 3.70 -9.74 21.87
CA PHE A 82 3.59 -8.32 21.53
C PHE A 82 4.92 -7.72 21.10
N VAL A 83 6.03 -8.09 21.75
CA VAL A 83 7.38 -7.66 21.34
C VAL A 83 7.70 -8.20 19.94
N VAL A 84 7.68 -9.51 19.76
CA VAL A 84 8.07 -10.15 18.49
C VAL A 84 7.09 -9.78 17.38
N GLY A 85 5.79 -9.88 17.66
CA GLY A 85 4.73 -9.54 16.70
C GLY A 85 4.74 -8.06 16.33
N GLY A 86 4.89 -7.16 17.30
CA GLY A 86 4.97 -5.72 17.06
C GLY A 86 6.21 -5.33 16.24
N ALA A 87 7.38 -5.89 16.59
CA ALA A 87 8.63 -5.66 15.85
C ALA A 87 8.53 -6.17 14.41
N TYR A 88 8.00 -7.38 14.20
CA TYR A 88 7.78 -7.94 12.88
C TYR A 88 6.82 -7.08 12.07
N LEU A 89 5.69 -6.69 12.67
CA LEU A 89 4.70 -5.86 11.99
C LEU A 89 5.30 -4.53 11.57
N PHE A 90 6.02 -3.86 12.47
CA PHE A 90 6.72 -2.60 12.19
C PHE A 90 7.71 -2.77 11.04
N ALA A 91 8.63 -3.73 11.14
CA ALA A 91 9.65 -3.94 10.11
C ALA A 91 9.06 -4.33 8.75
N SER A 92 8.03 -5.18 8.75
CA SER A 92 7.33 -5.60 7.54
C SER A 92 6.53 -4.46 6.91
N SER A 93 5.93 -3.58 7.71
CA SER A 93 5.22 -2.40 7.23
C SER A 93 6.16 -1.44 6.50
N LEU A 94 7.41 -1.29 6.96
CA LEU A 94 8.41 -0.48 6.26
C LEU A 94 9.05 -1.18 5.04
N GLY A 95 8.67 -2.42 4.74
CA GLY A 95 9.28 -3.22 3.68
C GLY A 95 10.72 -3.67 3.99
N ALA A 96 11.17 -3.57 5.24
CA ALA A 96 12.50 -4.01 5.66
C ALA A 96 12.61 -5.54 5.74
N ILE A 97 11.50 -6.23 5.99
CA ILE A 97 11.39 -7.69 6.04
C ILE A 97 10.22 -8.11 5.15
N PRO A 98 10.33 -9.21 4.36
CA PRO A 98 9.22 -9.74 3.58
C PRO A 98 7.99 -9.97 4.44
N SER A 99 6.83 -9.61 3.91
CA SER A 99 5.56 -9.78 4.60
C SER A 99 5.02 -11.20 4.43
N VAL A 100 4.13 -11.65 5.32
CA VAL A 100 3.61 -13.04 5.27
C VAL A 100 2.91 -13.34 3.94
N ARG A 101 2.28 -12.31 3.35
CA ARG A 101 1.64 -12.38 2.03
C ARG A 101 2.62 -12.57 0.88
N ASP A 102 3.90 -12.26 1.07
CA ASP A 102 4.94 -12.51 0.05
C ASP A 102 5.48 -13.95 0.13
N LEU A 103 5.14 -14.69 1.20
CA LEU A 103 5.62 -16.05 1.48
C LEU A 103 4.56 -17.13 1.25
N LEU A 104 3.31 -16.74 0.94
CA LEU A 104 2.17 -17.62 0.64
C LEU A 104 1.90 -17.65 -0.86
#